data_AF-A0A7H4PLH5-F1
#
_entry.id   AF-A0A7H4PLH5-F1
#
_cell.length_a   1.000
_cell.length_b   1.000
_cell.length_c   1.000
_cell.angle_alpha   90.00
_cell.angle_beta   90.00
_cell.angle_gamma   90.00
#
_symmetry.space_group_name_H-M   'P 1'
#
loop_
_entity.id
_entity.type
_entity.pdbx_description
1 polymer ?
#
loop_
_entity_poly.entity_id
_entity_poly.type
_entity_poly.pdbx_seq_one_letter_code
_entity_poly.pdbx_strand_id
1 'polypeptide(L)'
;MHDYGIWTIITPLVTIILAILTRQVILSLLTGIFVGYAVINHSIIQGVGATLNGIIETFASAGNARTIVFMVMIGGIMRLIVVTGGVRKLVQFLSEKNDFVTNKKSVQLLAMLVTSLIFYRELDKPADRRGIDEKPCPTL
;
A
#
# COMPACT_ATOMS: atom_id res chain seq x y z
N MET A 1 -27.67 15.97 -6.39
CA MET A 1 -26.59 15.06 -6.78
C MET A 1 -25.45 15.94 -7.29
N HIS A 2 -24.41 16.16 -6.49
CA HIS A 2 -23.23 16.89 -6.94
C HIS A 2 -22.31 15.88 -7.64
N ASP A 3 -21.95 16.16 -8.89
CA ASP A 3 -21.01 15.36 -9.66
C ASP A 3 -19.61 15.47 -9.07
N TYR A 4 -19.34 14.68 -8.02
CA TYR A 4 -18.00 14.51 -7.47
C TYR A 4 -17.06 13.78 -8.43
N GLY A 5 -17.54 13.30 -9.58
CA GLY A 5 -16.76 12.51 -10.54
C GLY A 5 -15.46 13.21 -10.98
N ILE A 6 -15.53 14.49 -11.35
CA ILE A 6 -14.34 15.28 -11.73
C ILE A 6 -13.41 15.52 -10.51
N TRP A 7 -13.98 15.78 -9.34
CA TRP A 7 -13.24 16.09 -8.12
C TRP A 7 -12.55 14.87 -7.49
N THR A 8 -13.09 13.66 -7.68
CA THR A 8 -12.42 12.43 -7.24
C THR A 8 -11.17 12.14 -8.06
N ILE A 9 -11.11 12.57 -9.32
CA ILE A 9 -9.93 12.40 -10.19
C ILE A 9 -8.87 13.47 -9.89
N ILE A 10 -9.27 14.68 -9.48
CA ILE A 10 -8.31 15.74 -9.18
C ILE A 10 -7.42 15.39 -7.98
N THR A 11 -7.98 14.72 -6.97
CA THR A 11 -7.26 14.32 -5.75
C THR A 11 -6.05 13.40 -6.03
N PRO A 12 -6.19 12.23 -6.71
CA PRO A 12 -5.06 11.38 -7.04
C PRO A 12 -4.12 12.02 -8.06
N LEU A 13 -4.64 12.82 -9.01
CA LEU A 13 -3.80 13.50 -10.00
C LEU A 13 -2.85 14.50 -9.33
N VAL A 14 -3.37 15.35 -8.45
CA VAL A 14 -2.57 16.29 -7.65
C VAL A 14 -1.56 15.53 -6.79
N THR A 15 -1.97 14.43 -6.16
CA THR A 15 -1.09 13.58 -5.34
C THR A 15 0.11 13.08 -6.15
N ILE A 16 -0.13 12.48 -7.33
CA ILE A 16 0.91 11.92 -8.19
C ILE A 16 1.84 13.01 -8.71
N ILE A 17 1.30 14.15 -9.15
CA ILE A 17 2.10 15.28 -9.63
C ILE A 17 3.02 15.79 -8.51
N LEU A 18 2.49 15.95 -7.29
CA LEU A 18 3.30 16.34 -6.14
C LEU A 18 4.36 15.29 -5.79
N ALA A 19 4.07 13.98 -5.91
CA ALA A 19 5.04 12.91 -5.67
C ALA A 19 6.27 13.05 -6.58
N ILE A 20 6.03 13.35 -7.86
CA ILE A 20 7.08 13.48 -8.87
C ILE A 20 7.90 14.76 -8.65
N LEU A 21 7.22 15.88 -8.38
CA LEU A 21 7.88 17.19 -8.18
C LEU A 21 8.71 17.22 -6.91
N THR A 22 8.14 16.76 -5.78
CA THR A 22 8.82 16.79 -4.47
C THR A 22 9.85 15.68 -4.31
N ARG A 23 9.79 14.63 -5.15
CA ARG A 23 10.56 13.38 -5.00
C ARG A 23 10.43 12.77 -3.60
N GLN A 24 9.33 13.07 -2.89
CA GLN A 24 9.07 12.67 -1.52
C GLN A 24 7.67 12.04 -1.43
N VAL A 25 7.65 10.71 -1.38
CA VAL A 25 6.40 9.93 -1.37
C VAL A 25 5.55 10.27 -0.14
N ILE A 26 6.17 10.44 1.03
CA ILE A 26 5.46 10.68 2.30
C ILE A 26 4.72 12.02 2.27
N LEU A 27 5.40 13.10 1.88
CA LEU A 27 4.77 14.43 1.78
C LEU A 27 3.66 14.46 0.74
N SER A 28 3.84 13.76 -0.38
CA SER A 28 2.82 13.64 -1.41
C SER A 28 1.56 12.94 -0.90
N LEU A 29 1.70 11.79 -0.23
CA LEU A 29 0.56 11.06 0.31
C LEU A 29 -0.20 11.88 1.36
N LEU A 30 0.52 12.54 2.28
CA LEU A 30 -0.09 13.39 3.30
C LEU A 30 -0.86 14.55 2.67
N THR A 31 -0.26 15.22 1.69
CA THR A 31 -0.91 16.32 0.95
C THR A 31 -2.09 15.82 0.13
N GLY A 32 -2.01 14.61 -0.44
CA GLY A 32 -3.10 13.98 -1.17
C GLY A 32 -4.33 13.75 -0.31
N ILE A 33 -4.15 13.22 0.90
CA ILE A 33 -5.24 13.04 1.87
C ILE A 33 -5.81 14.40 2.28
N PHE A 34 -4.95 15.39 2.54
CA PHE A 34 -5.37 16.75 2.84
C PHE A 34 -6.21 17.37 1.73
N VAL A 35 -5.76 17.29 0.48
CA VAL A 35 -6.50 17.75 -0.70
C VAL A 35 -7.81 17.00 -0.81
N GLY A 36 -7.85 15.69 -0.58
CA GLY A 36 -9.09 14.90 -0.58
C GLY A 36 -10.13 15.44 0.41
N TYR A 37 -9.75 15.73 1.64
CA TYR A 37 -10.66 16.34 2.62
C TYR A 37 -11.02 17.79 2.31
N ALA A 38 -10.09 18.58 1.76
CA ALA A 38 -10.36 19.96 1.34
C ALA A 38 -11.35 20.02 0.18
N VAL A 39 -11.27 19.07 -0.75
CA VAL A 39 -12.19 18.87 -1.87
C VAL A 39 -13.58 18.52 -1.36
N ILE A 40 -13.71 17.61 -0.40
CA ILE A 40 -15.01 17.20 0.16
C ILE A 40 -15.68 18.35 0.93
N ASN A 41 -14.92 19.12 1.72
CA ASN A 41 -15.46 20.18 2.57
C ASN A 41 -15.55 21.56 1.87
N HIS A 42 -15.10 21.65 0.60
CA HIS A 42 -15.03 22.90 -0.21
C HIS A 42 -14.33 24.08 0.50
N SER A 43 -13.56 23.80 1.55
CA SER A 43 -12.97 24.78 2.46
C SER A 43 -11.62 24.26 2.96
N ILE A 44 -10.55 25.01 2.68
CA ILE A 44 -9.17 24.62 3.07
C ILE A 44 -9.04 24.57 4.60
N ILE A 45 -9.66 25.54 5.30
CA ILE A 45 -9.58 25.67 6.76
C ILE A 45 -10.25 24.48 7.46
N GLN A 46 -11.44 24.09 7.01
CA GLN A 46 -12.15 22.93 7.55
C GLN A 46 -11.49 21.62 7.12
N GLY A 47 -10.86 21.59 5.94
CA GLY A 47 -10.09 20.46 5.44
C GLY A 47 -8.94 20.06 6.37
N VAL A 48 -8.27 21.01 7.04
CA VAL A 48 -7.22 20.71 8.03
C VAL A 48 -7.80 19.92 9.20
N GLY A 49 -8.88 20.42 9.80
CA GLY A 49 -9.56 19.76 10.92
C GLY A 49 -10.12 18.38 10.53
N ALA A 50 -10.73 18.28 9.35
CA ALA A 50 -11.26 17.03 8.82
C ALA A 50 -10.16 15.99 8.56
N THR A 51 -9.00 16.42 8.06
CA THR A 51 -7.85 15.53 7.83
C THR A 51 -7.33 14.96 9.15
N LEU A 52 -7.18 15.80 10.18
CA LEU A 52 -6.73 15.36 11.51
C LEU A 52 -7.73 14.40 12.14
N ASN A 53 -9.03 14.72 12.08
CA ASN A 53 -10.08 13.83 12.57
C ASN A 53 -10.10 12.49 11.83
N GLY A 54 -9.96 12.49 10.50
CA GLY A 54 -9.91 11.27 9.70
C GLY A 54 -8.71 10.37 10.04
N ILE A 55 -7.55 10.97 10.33
CA ILE A 55 -6.38 10.22 10.81
C ILE A 55 -6.69 9.58 12.16
N ILE A 56 -7.21 10.35 13.12
CA ILE A 56 -7.55 9.85 14.46
C ILE A 56 -8.59 8.73 14.38
N GLU A 57 -9.63 8.89 13.58
CA GLU A 57 -10.68 7.90 13.37
C GLU A 57 -10.14 6.61 12.74
N THR A 58 -9.18 6.72 11.83
CA THR A 58 -8.49 5.56 11.24
C THR A 58 -7.73 4.76 12.31
N PHE A 59 -7.12 5.43 13.29
CA PHE A 59 -6.47 4.76 14.43
C PHE A 59 -7.46 4.27 15.49
N ALA A 60 -8.62 4.93 15.65
CA ALA A 60 -9.64 4.54 16.61
C ALA A 60 -10.41 3.27 16.17
N SER A 61 -10.52 3.04 14.86
CA SER A 61 -11.13 1.82 14.32
C SER A 61 -10.27 0.58 14.61
N ALA A 62 -10.82 -0.37 15.37
CA ALA A 62 -10.12 -1.60 15.76
C ALA A 62 -9.63 -2.42 14.55
N GLY A 63 -10.37 -2.43 13.44
CA GLY A 63 -9.98 -3.14 12.22
C GLY A 63 -8.78 -2.50 11.51
N ASN A 64 -8.80 -1.17 11.41
CA ASN A 64 -7.74 -0.40 10.76
C ASN A 64 -6.47 -0.40 11.61
N ALA A 65 -6.60 -0.18 12.93
CA ALA A 65 -5.48 -0.21 13.87
C ALA A 65 -4.75 -1.56 13.84
N ARG A 66 -5.49 -2.68 13.82
CA ARG A 66 -4.91 -4.02 13.69
C ARG A 66 -4.08 -4.16 12.42
N THR A 67 -4.58 -3.66 11.29
CA THR A 67 -3.88 -3.69 10.00
C THR A 67 -2.60 -2.84 10.05
N ILE A 68 -2.65 -1.65 10.63
CA ILE A 68 -1.50 -0.76 10.77
C ILE A 68 -0.40 -1.42 11.62
N VAL A 69 -0.77 -2.05 12.74
CA VAL A 69 0.20 -2.76 13.59
C VAL A 69 0.88 -3.90 12.82
N PHE A 70 0.13 -4.68 12.04
CA PHE A 70 0.72 -5.71 11.18
C PHE A 70 1.64 -5.14 10.11
N MET A 71 1.27 -4.02 9.47
CA MET A 71 2.12 -3.35 8.48
C MET A 71 3.44 -2.87 9.09
N VAL A 72 3.40 -2.29 10.29
CA VAL A 72 4.61 -1.85 11.01
C VAL A 72 5.50 -3.06 11.35
N MET A 73 4.91 -4.19 11.77
CA MET A 73 5.65 -5.42 12.05
C MET A 73 6.35 -5.96 10.80
N ILE A 74 5.63 -6.05 9.66
CA ILE A 74 6.21 -6.48 8.38
C ILE A 74 7.31 -5.52 7.94
N GLY A 75 7.10 -4.21 8.09
CA GLY A 75 8.12 -3.20 7.81
C GLY A 75 9.39 -3.36 8.65
N GLY A 76 9.24 -3.68 9.94
CA GLY A 76 10.34 -3.99 10.85
C GLY A 76 11.13 -5.22 10.41
N ILE A 77 10.43 -6.32 10.12
CA ILE A 77 11.05 -7.56 9.62
C ILE A 77 11.77 -7.31 8.30
N MET A 78 11.14 -6.60 7.36
CA MET A 78 11.74 -6.22 6.08
C MET A 78 13.01 -5.41 6.29
N ARG A 79 13.02 -4.45 7.23
CA ARG A 79 14.21 -3.66 7.55
C ARG A 79 15.32 -4.53 8.13
N LEU A 80 15.02 -5.47 9.02
CA LEU A 80 16.00 -6.40 9.58
C LEU A 80 16.64 -7.27 8.47
N ILE A 81 15.84 -7.77 7.52
CA ILE A 81 16.32 -8.56 6.37
C ILE A 81 17.28 -7.73 5.49
N VAL A 82 16.99 -6.45 5.27
CA VAL A 82 17.86 -5.57 4.48
C VAL A 82 19.15 -5.24 5.24
N VAL A 83 19.07 -4.92 6.53
CA VAL A 83 20.22 -4.52 7.37
C VAL A 83 21.16 -5.69 7.63
N THR A 84 20.64 -6.90 7.82
CA THR A 84 21.47 -8.12 7.94
C THR A 84 22.23 -8.46 6.65
N GLY A 85 21.94 -7.78 5.53
CA GLY A 85 22.61 -8.00 4.26
C GLY A 85 22.31 -9.36 3.62
N GLY A 86 21.37 -10.14 4.18
CA GLY A 86 21.03 -11.48 3.71
C GLY A 86 20.62 -11.49 2.22
N VAL A 87 19.80 -10.53 1.80
CA VAL A 87 19.39 -10.37 0.40
C VAL A 87 20.58 -10.06 -0.51
N ARG A 88 21.48 -9.17 -0.08
CA ARG A 88 22.66 -8.79 -0.88
C ARG A 88 23.63 -9.95 -1.03
N LYS A 89 23.88 -10.70 0.05
CA LYS A 89 24.73 -11.90 0.06
C LYS A 89 24.12 -13.03 -0.76
N LEU A 90 22.79 -13.22 -0.71
CA LEU A 90 22.08 -14.20 -1.52
C LEU A 90 22.21 -13.90 -3.02
N VAL A 91 21.99 -12.65 -3.42
CA VAL A 91 22.16 -12.22 -4.82
C VAL A 91 23.61 -12.41 -5.27
N GLN A 92 24.59 -12.04 -4.44
CA GLN A 92 26.00 -12.24 -4.76
C GLN A 92 26.35 -13.74 -4.91
N PHE A 93 25.90 -14.59 -3.98
CA PHE A 93 26.14 -16.03 -4.02
C PHE A 93 25.53 -16.69 -5.27
N LEU A 94 24.32 -16.30 -5.65
CA LEU A 94 23.67 -16.80 -6.87
C LEU A 94 24.36 -16.31 -8.14
N SER A 95 24.87 -15.07 -8.13
CA SER A 95 25.61 -14.51 -9.27
C SER A 95 27.01 -15.12 -9.43
N GLU A 96 27.63 -15.56 -8.34
CA GLU A 96 28.99 -16.11 -8.34
C GLU A 96 29.03 -17.62 -8.59
N LYS A 97 27.99 -18.37 -8.16
CA LYS A 97 27.89 -19.82 -8.41
C LYS A 97 27.25 -20.19 -9.75
N ASN A 98 26.36 -19.37 -10.29
CA ASN A 98 25.66 -19.68 -11.54
C ASN A 98 25.93 -18.60 -12.60
N ASP A 99 26.85 -18.88 -13.52
CA ASP A 99 27.11 -18.05 -14.70
C ASP A 99 25.89 -17.98 -15.66
N PHE A 100 24.87 -18.84 -15.44
CA PHE A 100 23.57 -18.74 -16.11
C PHE A 100 22.73 -17.53 -15.68
N VAL A 101 22.99 -16.95 -14.51
CA VAL A 101 22.22 -15.83 -13.92
C VAL A 101 22.90 -14.48 -14.18
N THR A 102 24.12 -14.45 -14.73
CA THR A 102 24.78 -13.21 -15.18
C THR A 102 24.19 -12.68 -16.49
N ASN A 103 23.54 -13.54 -17.27
CA ASN A 103 22.89 -13.15 -18.51
C ASN A 103 21.61 -12.35 -18.22
N LYS A 104 21.59 -11.08 -18.65
CA LYS A 104 20.46 -10.15 -18.47
C LYS A 104 19.11 -10.77 -18.89
N LYS A 105 19.12 -11.63 -19.92
CA LYS A 105 17.92 -12.33 -20.40
C LYS A 105 17.40 -13.36 -19.39
N SER A 106 18.27 -14.09 -18.71
CA SER A 106 17.89 -15.10 -17.70
C SER A 106 17.27 -14.45 -16.46
N VAL A 107 17.84 -13.34 -15.97
CA VAL A 107 17.30 -12.58 -14.83
C VAL A 107 15.94 -11.99 -15.18
N GLN A 108 15.78 -11.45 -16.40
CA GLN A 108 14.51 -10.92 -16.86
C GLN A 108 13.45 -12.02 -17.00
N LEU A 109 13.79 -13.20 -17.53
CA LEU A 109 12.87 -14.33 -17.62
C LEU A 109 12.46 -14.86 -16.23
N LEU A 110 13.40 -14.97 -15.29
CA LEU A 110 13.11 -15.36 -13.91
C LEU A 110 12.20 -14.34 -13.21
N ALA A 111 12.49 -13.05 -13.34
CA ALA A 111 11.66 -11.99 -12.76
C ALA A 111 10.24 -12.00 -13.34
N MET A 112 10.10 -12.22 -14.65
CA MET A 112 8.79 -12.37 -15.31
C MET A 112 8.06 -13.62 -14.82
N LEU A 113 8.74 -14.76 -14.67
CA LEU A 113 8.12 -15.99 -14.16
C LEU A 113 7.67 -15.86 -12.71
N VAL A 114 8.51 -15.29 -11.84
CA VAL A 114 8.16 -15.06 -10.42
C VAL A 114 6.98 -14.11 -10.29
N THR A 115 6.96 -13.02 -11.07
CA THR A 115 5.83 -12.08 -11.08
C THR A 115 4.55 -12.75 -11.60
N SER A 116 4.65 -13.51 -12.70
CA SER A 116 3.54 -14.28 -13.25
C SER A 116 2.99 -15.31 -12.27
N LEU A 117 3.88 -16.02 -11.54
CA LEU A 117 3.50 -16.99 -10.51
C LEU A 117 2.77 -16.34 -9.33
N ILE A 118 3.25 -15.20 -8.83
CA ILE A 118 2.57 -14.46 -7.76
C ILE A 118 1.19 -14.02 -8.24
N PHE A 119 1.10 -13.47 -9.45
CA PHE A 119 -0.16 -13.02 -10.03
C PHE A 119 -1.15 -14.16 -10.24
N TYR A 120 -0.71 -15.30 -10.80
CA TYR A 120 -1.53 -16.49 -10.93
C TYR A 120 -1.97 -17.01 -9.56
N ARG A 121 -1.07 -17.11 -8.59
CA ARG A 121 -1.40 -17.59 -7.24
C ARG A 121 -2.39 -16.68 -6.52
N GLU A 122 -2.31 -15.37 -6.73
CA GLU A 122 -3.29 -14.42 -6.19
C GLU A 122 -4.63 -14.46 -6.95
N LEU A 123 -4.60 -14.70 -8.27
CA LEU A 123 -5.81 -14.89 -9.09
C LEU A 123 -6.52 -16.22 -8.82
N ASP A 124 -5.76 -17.28 -8.53
CA ASP A 124 -6.27 -18.62 -8.23
C ASP A 124 -6.82 -18.70 -6.80
N LYS A 125 -6.62 -17.65 -5.97
CA LYS A 125 -7.22 -17.55 -4.65
C LYS A 125 -8.74 -17.56 -4.77
N PRO A 126 -9.43 -18.66 -4.41
CA PRO A 126 -10.89 -18.64 -4.42
C PRO A 126 -11.33 -17.62 -3.38
N ALA A 127 -12.22 -16.70 -3.76
CA ALA A 127 -12.83 -15.75 -2.85
C ALA A 127 -13.65 -16.51 -1.79
N ASP A 128 -13.00 -16.89 -0.68
CA ASP A 128 -13.64 -17.56 0.45
C ASP A 128 -14.57 -16.56 1.17
N ARG A 129 -15.85 -16.55 0.78
CA ARG A 129 -16.93 -15.80 1.45
C ARG A 129 -17.49 -16.55 2.65
N ARG A 130 -16.66 -17.03 3.58
CA ARG A 130 -17.12 -17.70 4.83
C ARG A 130 -16.93 -16.87 6.09
N GLY A 131 -17.17 -15.55 6.00
CA GLY A 131 -17.06 -14.62 7.13
C GLY A 131 -18.18 -13.60 7.26
N ILE A 132 -19.23 -13.66 6.43
CA ILE A 132 -20.40 -12.76 6.49
C ILE A 132 -21.65 -13.54 6.95
N ASP A 133 -21.48 -14.48 7.89
CA ASP A 133 -22.59 -14.95 8.73
C ASP A 133 -22.38 -14.34 10.11
N GLU A 134 -22.73 -13.06 10.19
CA GLU A 134 -23.04 -12.39 11.43
C GLU A 134 -24.24 -13.15 12.03
N LYS A 135 -23.95 -14.07 12.94
CA LYS A 135 -24.94 -14.76 13.76
C LYS A 135 -25.85 -13.68 14.38
N PRO A 136 -27.19 -13.75 14.22
CA PRO A 136 -28.06 -12.89 14.98
C PRO A 136 -27.82 -13.19 16.46
N CYS A 137 -27.53 -12.15 17.23
CA CYS A 137 -27.41 -12.24 18.67
C CYS A 137 -28.70 -12.84 19.24
N PRO A 138 -28.67 -14.00 19.93
CA PRO A 138 -29.82 -14.44 20.69
C PRO A 138 -29.99 -13.48 21.88
N THR A 139 -31.23 -13.05 22.03
CA THR A 139 -31.83 -12.30 23.13
C THR A 139 -31.31 -12.68 24.51
N LEU A 140 -31.06 -11.66 25.32
CA LEU A 140 -31.66 -11.51 26.65
C LEU A 140 -32.01 -10.04 26.87
#